data_AF-A0A847E8E0-F1
#
_entry.id   AF-A0A847E8E0-F1
#
_cell.length_a   1.000
_cell.length_b   1.000
_cell.length_c   1.000
_cell.angle_alpha   90.00
_cell.angle_beta   90.00
_cell.angle_gamma   90.00
#
_symmetry.space_group_name_H-M   'P 1'
#
loop_
_entity.id
_entity.type
_entity.pdbx_description
1 polymer ?
#
loop_
_entity_poly.entity_id
_entity_poly.type
_entity_poly.pdbx_seq_one_letter_code
_entity_poly.pdbx_strand_id
1 'polypeptide(L)'
;MIRIVILLSCILLLSITACHTQMIYPVMIKAGATDQQLKTDALDCKMKAADFKSKLSSGGAPSFGPIGMAKHKKEMNEATEEANKFYVECMEEKGYSVK
;
A
#
# COMPACT_ATOMS: atom_id res chain seq x y z
N MET A 1 7.32 36.60 -7.43
CA MET A 1 5.98 36.08 -7.09
C MET A 1 5.61 34.79 -7.83
N ILE A 2 5.85 34.67 -9.15
CA ILE A 2 5.49 33.47 -9.95
C ILE A 2 6.09 32.16 -9.42
N ARG A 3 7.34 32.17 -8.94
CA ARG A 3 8.01 30.97 -8.40
C ARG A 3 7.36 30.38 -7.13
N ILE A 4 6.76 31.22 -6.28
CA ILE A 4 6.11 30.76 -5.03
C ILE A 4 4.76 30.10 -5.35
N VAL A 5 4.03 30.64 -6.32
CA VAL A 5 2.75 30.07 -6.77
C VAL A 5 2.96 28.68 -7.39
N ILE A 6 3.98 28.51 -8.22
CA ILE A 6 4.30 27.19 -8.82
C ILE A 6 4.68 26.17 -7.73
N LEU A 7 5.46 26.59 -6.73
CA LEU A 7 5.86 25.69 -5.62
C LEU A 7 4.65 25.21 -4.82
N LEU A 8 3.72 26.11 -4.48
CA LEU A 8 2.48 25.76 -3.77
C LEU A 8 1.59 24.81 -4.59
N SER A 9 1.46 25.05 -5.90
CA SER A 9 0.71 24.18 -6.81
C SER A 9 1.28 22.76 -6.88
N CYS A 10 2.61 22.62 -6.90
CA CYS A 10 3.28 21.32 -6.88
C CYS A 10 3.06 20.57 -5.55
N ILE A 11 3.11 21.27 -4.42
CA ILE A 11 2.86 20.68 -3.09
C ILE A 11 1.40 20.21 -2.97
N LEU A 12 0.44 20.99 -3.46
CA LEU A 12 -0.98 20.61 -3.50
C LEU A 12 -1.24 19.39 -4.40
N LEU A 13 -0.61 19.34 -5.58
CA LEU A 13 -0.73 18.19 -6.49
C LEU A 13 -0.13 16.92 -5.88
N LEU A 14 1.04 17.02 -5.21
CA LEU A 14 1.64 15.94 -4.43
C LEU A 14 0.70 15.42 -3.32
N SER A 15 -0.01 16.34 -2.66
CA SER A 15 -0.96 16.02 -1.59
C SER A 15 -2.20 15.26 -2.08
N ILE A 16 -2.67 15.55 -3.30
CA ILE A 16 -3.84 14.91 -3.91
C ILE A 16 -3.47 13.53 -4.49
N THR A 17 -2.26 13.38 -5.05
CA THR A 17 -1.70 12.05 -5.38
C THR A 17 -1.41 11.20 -4.14
N ALA A 18 -1.21 11.85 -2.99
CA ALA A 18 -1.09 11.22 -1.68
C ALA A 18 -2.45 10.87 -1.05
N CYS A 19 -3.51 10.67 -1.86
CA CYS A 19 -4.70 9.92 -1.43
C CYS A 19 -4.29 8.45 -1.28
N HIS A 20 -3.48 8.20 -0.25
CA HIS A 20 -2.82 6.94 0.02
C HIS A 20 -3.87 5.87 0.27
N THR A 21 -4.01 4.94 -0.66
CA THR A 21 -4.49 3.61 -0.32
C THR A 21 -3.52 2.97 0.65
N GLN A 22 -3.81 3.13 1.94
CA GLN A 22 -3.01 2.53 2.99
C GLN A 22 -3.27 1.02 3.00
N MET A 23 -2.20 0.23 3.06
CA MET A 23 -2.33 -1.20 3.31
C MET A 23 -2.81 -1.39 4.74
N ILE A 24 -3.84 -2.21 4.92
CA ILE A 24 -4.42 -2.53 6.22
C ILE A 24 -4.15 -4.00 6.47
N TYR A 25 -3.28 -4.27 7.45
CA TYR A 25 -2.86 -5.63 7.76
C TYR A 25 -3.71 -6.17 8.92
N PRO A 26 -4.35 -7.34 8.76
CA PRO A 26 -5.09 -7.97 9.85
C PRO A 26 -4.16 -8.41 10.98
N VAL A 27 -4.73 -8.61 12.16
CA VAL A 27 -4.00 -9.15 13.31
C VAL A 27 -3.76 -10.64 13.09
N MET A 28 -2.49 -11.04 13.01
CA MET A 28 -2.06 -12.42 12.81
C MET A 28 -1.65 -13.06 14.14
N ILE A 29 -2.01 -14.32 14.36
CA ILE A 29 -1.70 -15.09 15.57
C ILE A 29 -1.11 -16.45 15.21
N LYS A 30 -0.15 -16.92 16.01
CA LYS A 30 0.41 -18.27 15.91
C LYS A 30 0.63 -18.81 17.32
N ALA A 31 0.12 -20.00 17.59
CA ALA A 31 0.27 -20.64 18.89
C ALA A 31 1.76 -20.90 19.17
N GLY A 32 2.25 -20.44 20.33
CA GLY A 32 3.65 -20.60 20.75
C GLY A 32 4.66 -19.65 20.07
N ALA A 33 4.22 -18.72 19.21
CA ALA A 33 5.11 -17.70 18.68
C ALA A 33 5.37 -16.59 19.71
N THR A 34 6.62 -16.16 19.82
CA THR A 34 6.97 -14.98 20.62
C THR A 34 6.53 -13.70 19.91
N ASP A 35 6.28 -12.63 20.67
CA ASP A 35 5.93 -11.31 20.12
C ASP A 35 7.01 -10.77 19.15
N GLN A 36 8.28 -11.08 19.43
CA GLN A 36 9.39 -10.67 18.57
C GLN A 36 9.43 -11.45 17.24
N GLN A 37 9.10 -12.75 17.26
CA GLN A 37 8.94 -13.53 16.03
C GLN A 37 7.77 -13.01 15.19
N LEU A 38 6.61 -12.77 15.81
CA LEU A 38 5.45 -12.19 15.13
C LEU A 38 5.79 -10.87 14.45
N LYS A 39 6.48 -9.96 15.15
CA LYS A 39 6.90 -8.66 14.59
C LYS A 39 7.88 -8.81 13.43
N THR A 40 8.83 -9.73 13.55
CA THR A 40 9.85 -9.96 12.52
C THR A 40 9.24 -10.57 11.26
N ASP A 41 8.41 -11.61 11.42
CA ASP A 41 7.70 -12.26 10.31
C ASP A 41 6.69 -11.32 9.64
N ALA A 42 5.94 -10.57 10.45
CA ALA A 42 5.02 -9.56 9.92
C ALA A 42 5.78 -8.46 9.17
N LEU A 43 6.96 -8.03 9.63
CA LEU A 43 7.75 -7.03 8.91
C LEU A 43 8.24 -7.56 7.57
N ASP A 44 8.76 -8.79 7.51
CA ASP A 44 9.19 -9.45 6.27
C ASP A 44 8.03 -9.55 5.25
N CYS A 45 6.87 -10.04 5.70
CA CYS A 45 5.68 -10.13 4.84
C CYS A 45 5.15 -8.75 4.40
N LYS A 46 5.23 -7.73 5.26
CA LYS A 46 4.87 -6.35 4.90
C LYS A 46 5.80 -5.78 3.83
N MET A 47 7.10 -6.01 3.94
CA MET A 47 8.08 -5.57 2.94
C MET A 47 7.81 -6.24 1.58
N LYS A 48 7.54 -7.55 1.58
CA LYS A 48 7.18 -8.28 0.35
C LYS A 48 5.85 -7.81 -0.25
N ALA A 49 4.84 -7.56 0.58
CA ALA A 49 3.55 -7.00 0.13
C ALA A 49 3.70 -5.59 -0.46
N ALA A 50 4.56 -4.75 0.13
CA ALA A 50 4.86 -3.42 -0.39
C ALA A 50 5.59 -3.48 -1.74
N ASP A 51 6.56 -4.39 -1.88
CA ASP A 51 7.25 -4.65 -3.14
C ASP A 51 6.28 -5.15 -4.22
N PHE A 52 5.40 -6.10 -3.86
CA PHE A 52 4.33 -6.60 -4.74
C PHE A 52 3.38 -5.50 -5.20
N LYS A 53 2.91 -4.65 -4.26
CA LYS A 53 2.10 -3.46 -4.58
C LYS A 53 2.82 -2.54 -5.55
N SER A 54 4.12 -2.28 -5.34
CA SER A 54 4.88 -1.37 -6.20
C SER A 54 4.99 -1.87 -7.64
N LYS A 55 5.08 -3.20 -7.83
CA LYS A 55 5.12 -3.84 -9.15
C LYS A 55 3.77 -3.77 -9.86
N LEU A 56 2.67 -4.02 -9.14
CA LEU A 56 1.30 -3.88 -9.64
C LEU A 56 0.93 -2.43 -9.98
N SER A 57 1.38 -1.52 -9.14
CA SER A 57 1.13 -0.08 -9.22
C SER A 57 1.98 0.64 -10.28
N SER A 58 2.68 -0.08 -11.17
CA SER A 58 3.46 0.51 -12.27
C SER A 58 2.60 1.23 -13.32
N GLY A 59 1.27 1.26 -13.14
CA GLY A 59 0.33 2.08 -13.90
C GLY A 59 0.73 3.55 -13.86
N GLY A 60 0.96 4.11 -15.05
CA GLY A 60 1.58 5.42 -15.26
C GLY A 60 0.91 6.60 -14.53
N ALA A 61 1.59 7.75 -14.61
CA ALA A 61 1.16 8.99 -13.97
C ALA A 61 -0.34 9.26 -14.18
N PRO A 62 -1.07 9.70 -13.15
CA PRO A 62 -2.50 9.96 -13.26
C PRO A 62 -2.75 10.95 -14.40
N SER A 63 -3.69 10.63 -15.29
CA SER A 63 -4.10 11.58 -16.32
C SER A 63 -4.81 12.77 -15.68
N PHE A 64 -4.49 13.98 -16.13
CA PHE A 64 -5.06 15.21 -15.60
C PHE A 64 -6.57 15.27 -15.91
N GLY A 65 -7.39 15.22 -14.86
CA GLY A 65 -8.86 15.32 -14.94
C GLY A 65 -9.57 14.38 -13.96
N PRO A 66 -10.84 14.65 -13.60
CA PRO A 66 -11.58 13.89 -12.58
C PRO A 66 -11.77 12.41 -12.95
N ILE A 67 -11.98 12.10 -14.24
CA ILE A 67 -12.12 10.73 -14.73
C ILE A 67 -10.79 9.97 -14.66
N GLY A 68 -9.69 10.63 -15.02
CA GLY A 68 -8.33 10.09 -14.94
C GLY A 68 -7.90 9.78 -13.52
N MET A 69 -8.17 10.72 -12.60
CA MET A 69 -7.95 10.55 -11.17
C MET A 69 -8.78 9.42 -10.57
N ALA A 70 -10.06 9.28 -10.98
CA ALA A 70 -10.92 8.20 -10.52
C ALA A 70 -10.44 6.81 -10.99
N LYS A 71 -10.01 6.70 -12.25
CA LYS A 71 -9.45 5.47 -12.81
C LYS A 71 -8.16 5.07 -12.10
N HIS A 72 -7.23 6.01 -11.95
CA HIS A 72 -5.98 5.78 -11.23
C HIS A 72 -6.24 5.36 -9.78
N LYS A 73 -7.19 6.00 -9.10
CA LYS A 73 -7.60 5.60 -7.74
C LYS A 73 -8.14 4.17 -7.68
N LYS A 74 -8.94 3.74 -8.66
CA LYS A 74 -9.45 2.37 -8.74
C LYS A 74 -8.32 1.35 -8.88
N GLU A 75 -7.37 1.59 -9.79
CA GLU A 75 -6.19 0.74 -10.01
C GLU A 75 -5.32 0.67 -8.74
N MET A 76 -5.12 1.80 -8.06
CA MET A 76 -4.38 1.87 -6.79
C MET A 76 -5.09 1.13 -5.64
N ASN A 77 -6.42 1.15 -5.61
CA ASN A 77 -7.21 0.40 -4.64
C ASN A 77 -7.08 -1.10 -4.89
N GLU A 78 -7.22 -1.54 -6.14
CA GLU A 78 -7.12 -2.95 -6.55
C GLU A 78 -5.72 -3.50 -6.22
N ALA A 79 -4.65 -2.78 -6.58
CA ALA A 79 -3.28 -3.16 -6.23
C ALA A 79 -3.04 -3.23 -4.70
N THR A 80 -3.76 -2.42 -3.91
CA THR A 80 -3.66 -2.45 -2.45
C THR A 80 -4.41 -3.64 -1.87
N GLU A 81 -5.57 -3.98 -2.43
CA GLU A 81 -6.34 -5.15 -2.00
C GLU A 81 -5.56 -6.45 -2.29
N GLU A 82 -4.94 -6.56 -3.46
CA GLU A 82 -4.09 -7.70 -3.80
C GLU A 82 -2.85 -7.78 -2.91
N ALA A 83 -2.22 -6.65 -2.58
CA ALA A 83 -1.10 -6.63 -1.63
C ALA A 83 -1.51 -7.02 -0.20
N ASN A 84 -2.71 -6.66 0.25
CA ASN A 84 -3.23 -7.11 1.53
C ASN A 84 -3.48 -8.63 1.53
N LYS A 85 -4.02 -9.20 0.44
CA LYS A 85 -4.19 -10.66 0.28
C LYS A 85 -2.84 -11.38 0.32
N PHE A 86 -1.86 -10.87 -0.43
CA PHE A 86 -0.49 -11.39 -0.43
C PHE A 86 0.14 -11.40 0.97
N TYR A 87 -0.10 -10.36 1.77
CA TYR A 87 0.38 -10.34 3.16
C TYR A 87 -0.21 -11.48 4.01
N VAL A 88 -1.52 -11.73 3.88
CA VAL A 88 -2.19 -12.81 4.62
C VAL A 88 -1.62 -14.16 4.20
N GLU A 89 -1.52 -14.41 2.90
CA GLU A 89 -0.94 -15.65 2.36
C GLU A 89 0.50 -15.87 2.87
N CYS A 90 1.35 -14.85 2.82
CA CYS A 90 2.73 -14.92 3.35
C CYS A 90 2.78 -15.28 4.85
N MET A 91 1.85 -14.75 5.64
CA MET A 91 1.76 -15.04 7.06
C MET A 91 1.16 -16.44 7.33
N GLU A 92 0.22 -16.89 6.51
CA GLU A 92 -0.34 -18.24 6.56
C GLU A 92 0.70 -19.31 6.22
N GLU A 93 1.56 -19.08 5.22
CA GLU A 93 2.70 -19.96 4.90
C GLU A 93 3.68 -20.11 6.08
N LYS A 94 3.82 -19.05 6.88
CA LYS A 94 4.63 -19.06 8.11
C LYS A 94 3.90 -19.71 9.30
N GLY A 95 2.67 -20.18 9.11
CA GLY A 95 1.84 -20.86 10.11
C GLY A 95 1.11 -19.91 11.07
N TYR A 96 0.92 -18.65 10.68
CA TYR A 96 0.02 -17.73 11.39
C TYR A 96 -1.39 -17.85 10.82
N SER A 97 -2.39 -17.52 11.62
CA SER A 97 -3.78 -17.46 11.20
C SER A 97 -4.35 -16.08 11.55
N VAL A 98 -5.34 -15.63 10.78
CA VAL A 98 -6.09 -14.43 11.10
C VAL A 98 -6.87 -14.66 12.40
N LYS A 99 -6.81 -13.69 13.32
CA LYS A 99 -7.56 -13.74 14.58
C LYS A 99 -9.04 -13.42 14.40
#